data_AF-A0A6N3X694-F1
#
_entry.id   AF-A0A6N3X694-F1
#
_cell.length_a   1.000
_cell.length_b   1.000
_cell.length_c   1.000
_cell.angle_alpha   90.00
_cell.angle_beta   90.00
_cell.angle_gamma   90.00
#
_symmetry.space_group_name_H-M   'P 1'
#
loop_
_entity.id
_entity.type
_entity.pdbx_description
1 polymer ?
#
loop_
_entity_poly.entity_id
_entity_poly.type
_entity_poly.pdbx_seq_one_letter_code
_entity_poly.pdbx_strand_id
1 'polypeptide(L)'
;MSDWEMDFYSRPVLDPDGRKRWELLVCNTPDMNTPPGAGFRFSKDCPADQVNSLWLGESLEQALDEAVAGGYSRPQRLRCWRQAMIAMVQRASEPLGLA
;
A
#
# COMPACT_ATOMS: atom_id res chain seq x y z
N MET A 1 -12.66 -10.62 -8.56
CA MET A 1 -12.57 -9.84 -7.30
C MET A 1 -11.18 -10.05 -6.78
N SER A 2 -10.43 -8.99 -6.45
CA SER A 2 -9.02 -9.14 -6.06
C SER A 2 -8.76 -8.47 -4.72
N ASP A 3 -8.26 -9.23 -3.75
CA ASP A 3 -7.70 -8.68 -2.51
C ASP A 3 -6.40 -7.94 -2.84
N TRP A 4 -6.06 -6.94 -2.04
CA TRP A 4 -4.75 -6.27 -2.14
C TRP A 4 -3.78 -6.79 -1.10
N GLU A 5 -2.52 -6.82 -1.50
CA GLU A 5 -1.36 -7.17 -0.69
C GLU A 5 -0.50 -5.92 -0.52
N MET A 6 -0.04 -5.65 0.70
CA MET A 6 0.75 -4.46 0.99
C MET A 6 1.94 -4.69 1.91
N ASP A 7 3.01 -3.96 1.65
CA ASP A 7 4.16 -3.79 2.53
C ASP A 7 4.41 -2.30 2.75
N PHE A 8 4.55 -1.90 4.02
CA PHE A 8 4.89 -0.52 4.38
C PHE A 8 6.03 -0.54 5.40
N TYR A 9 7.22 -0.12 4.97
CA TYR A 9 8.44 -0.39 5.72
C TYR A 9 9.55 0.63 5.44
N SER A 10 10.48 0.74 6.38
CA SER A 10 11.73 1.48 6.16
C SER A 10 12.70 0.65 5.32
N ARG A 11 13.22 1.24 4.25
CA ARG A 11 14.31 0.66 3.45
C ARG A 11 15.65 0.83 4.18
N PRO A 12 16.63 -0.07 3.97
CA PRO A 12 17.99 0.08 4.50
C PRO A 12 18.82 1.08 3.66
N VAL A 13 18.19 2.19 3.25
CA VAL A 13 18.82 3.29 2.52
C VAL A 13 18.38 4.61 3.14
N LEU A 14 19.23 5.63 3.03
CA LEU A 14 18.93 6.96 3.52
C LEU A 14 18.31 7.82 2.41
N ASP A 15 17.47 8.77 2.82
CA ASP A 15 17.09 9.90 1.99
C ASP A 15 18.22 10.95 1.95
N PRO A 16 18.11 12.01 1.13
CA PRO A 16 19.12 13.07 1.05
C PRO A 16 19.43 13.76 2.38
N ASP A 17 18.49 13.74 3.33
CA ASP A 17 18.61 14.34 4.67
C ASP A 17 19.20 13.36 5.71
N GLY A 18 19.60 12.16 5.28
CA GLY A 18 20.21 11.14 6.14
C GLY A 18 19.20 10.36 7.00
N ARG A 19 17.91 10.47 6.74
CA ARG A 19 16.86 9.72 7.45
C ARG A 19 16.56 8.42 6.71
N LYS A 20 15.98 7.43 7.43
CA LYS A 20 15.53 6.19 6.80
C LYS A 20 14.44 6.50 5.78
N ARG A 21 14.60 6.02 4.54
CA ARG A 21 13.53 6.09 3.54
C ARG A 21 12.42 5.11 3.89
N TRP A 22 11.17 5.55 3.87
CA TRP A 22 10.02 4.67 3.96
C TRP A 22 9.36 4.53 2.58
N GLU A 23 8.78 3.36 2.34
CA GLU A 23 8.11 3.06 1.08
C GLU A 23 6.86 2.24 1.36
N LEU A 24 5.76 2.62 0.71
CA LEU A 24 4.53 1.85 0.62
C LEU A 24 4.51 1.13 -0.73
N LEU A 25 4.28 -0.19 -0.68
CA LEU A 25 4.04 -1.04 -1.83
C LEU A 25 2.66 -1.67 -1.71
N VAL A 26 1.89 -1.63 -2.80
CA VAL A 26 0.57 -2.25 -2.90
C VAL A 26 0.47 -2.97 -4.24
N CYS A 27 -0.09 -4.18 -4.23
CA CYS A 27 -0.47 -4.87 -5.46
C CYS A 27 -1.76 -5.66 -5.27
N ASN A 28 -2.44 -5.96 -6.37
CA ASN A 28 -3.52 -6.92 -6.31
C ASN A 28 -2.97 -8.35 -6.17
N THR A 29 -3.72 -9.21 -5.49
CA THR A 29 -3.37 -10.64 -5.41
C THR A 29 -3.50 -11.23 -6.81
N PRO A 30 -2.43 -11.83 -7.38
CA PRO A 30 -2.49 -12.42 -8.70
C PRO A 30 -3.32 -13.70 -8.70
N ASP A 31 -4.18 -13.87 -9.70
CA ASP A 31 -4.83 -15.16 -9.99
C ASP A 31 -3.84 -16.13 -10.63
N MET A 32 -4.11 -17.43 -10.60
CA MET A 32 -3.24 -18.51 -11.13
C MET A 32 -2.79 -18.32 -12.58
N ASN A 33 -3.57 -17.58 -13.37
CA ASN A 33 -3.30 -17.32 -14.79
C ASN A 33 -2.70 -15.93 -15.06
N THR A 34 -2.42 -15.14 -14.01
CA THR A 34 -1.86 -13.80 -14.15
C THR A 34 -0.39 -13.91 -14.56
N PRO A 35 0.03 -13.33 -15.71
CA PRO A 35 1.44 -13.32 -16.08
C PRO A 35 2.29 -12.59 -15.04
N PRO A 36 3.56 -12.99 -14.84
CA PRO A 36 4.49 -12.24 -14.01
C PRO A 36 4.56 -10.77 -14.45
N GLY A 37 4.50 -9.85 -13.49
CA GLY A 37 4.55 -8.41 -13.77
C GLY A 37 3.19 -7.79 -14.12
N ALA A 38 2.18 -8.57 -14.51
CA ALA A 38 0.83 -8.06 -14.74
C ALA A 38 0.10 -7.77 -13.42
N GLY A 39 -0.99 -7.00 -13.52
CA GLY A 39 -1.82 -6.60 -12.38
C GLY A 39 -1.57 -5.17 -11.91
N PHE A 40 -2.41 -4.73 -10.98
CA PHE A 40 -2.28 -3.45 -10.31
C PHE A 40 -1.06 -3.44 -9.39
N ARG A 41 -0.26 -2.38 -9.49
CA ARG A 41 0.91 -2.13 -8.66
C ARG A 41 0.95 -0.64 -8.36
N PHE A 42 1.16 -0.32 -7.10
CA PHE A 42 1.32 1.04 -6.61
C PHE A 42 2.51 1.09 -5.66
N SER A 43 3.34 2.11 -5.81
CA SER A 43 4.50 2.34 -4.97
C SER A 43 4.60 3.82 -4.65
N LYS A 44 4.84 4.16 -3.39
CA LYS A 44 4.96 5.56 -2.97
C LYS A 44 5.99 5.71 -1.86
N ASP A 45 6.94 6.62 -2.07
CA ASP A 45 7.89 7.04 -1.05
C ASP A 45 7.16 7.82 0.06
N CYS A 46 7.46 7.47 1.31
CA CYS A 46 6.92 8.12 2.49
C CYS A 46 8.05 8.89 3.21
N PRO A 47 7.87 10.19 3.47
CA PRO A 47 8.79 10.95 4.34
C PRO A 47 8.86 10.33 5.73
N ALA A 48 10.06 10.25 6.31
CA ALA A 48 10.29 9.59 7.60
C ALA A 48 9.49 10.20 8.76
N ASP A 49 9.13 11.48 8.67
CA ASP A 49 8.31 12.22 9.64
C ASP A 49 6.80 12.10 9.40
N GLN A 50 6.38 11.45 8.32
CA GLN A 50 4.97 11.23 7.96
C GLN A 50 4.55 9.77 8.06
N VAL A 51 5.36 8.91 8.68
CA VAL A 51 5.03 7.50 8.90
C VAL A 51 3.94 7.37 9.97
N ASN A 52 2.68 7.51 9.53
CA ASN A 52 1.52 7.44 10.38
C ASN A 52 0.29 6.97 9.58
N SER A 53 -0.82 6.71 10.28
CA SER A 53 -2.05 6.20 9.65
C SER A 53 -2.75 7.21 8.75
N LEU A 54 -2.56 8.51 8.96
CA LEU A 54 -3.17 9.54 8.13
C LEU A 54 -2.55 9.53 6.74
N TRP A 55 -1.22 9.63 6.66
CA TRP A 55 -0.48 9.54 5.39
C TRP A 55 -0.74 8.21 4.67
N LEU A 56 -0.80 7.11 5.43
CA LEU A 56 -1.10 5.80 4.86
C LEU A 56 -2.51 5.76 4.27
N GLY A 57 -3.52 6.31 4.96
CA GLY A 57 -4.89 6.39 4.46
C GLY A 57 -4.99 7.19 3.17
N GLU A 58 -4.43 8.40 3.13
CA GLU A 58 -4.38 9.25 1.94
C GLU A 58 -3.65 8.56 0.77
N SER A 59 -2.61 7.77 1.06
CA SER A 59 -1.88 7.03 0.04
C SER A 59 -2.65 5.81 -0.47
N LEU A 60 -3.48 5.18 0.36
CA LEU A 60 -4.40 4.12 -0.06
C LEU A 60 -5.56 4.66 -0.90
N GLU A 61 -6.08 5.86 -0.59
CA GLU A 61 -7.03 6.57 -1.45
C GLU A 61 -6.45 6.83 -2.83
N GLN A 62 -5.21 7.33 -2.91
CA GLN A 62 -4.52 7.53 -4.19
C GLN A 62 -4.35 6.22 -4.96
N ALA A 63 -3.97 5.13 -4.28
CA ALA A 63 -3.87 3.82 -4.89
C ALA A 63 -5.23 3.34 -5.45
N LEU A 64 -6.34 3.62 -4.75
CA LEU A 64 -7.70 3.28 -5.22
C LEU A 64 -8.05 4.07 -6.49
N ASP A 65 -7.76 5.36 -6.52
CA ASP A 65 -8.02 6.20 -7.69
C ASP A 65 -7.19 5.75 -8.90
N GLU A 66 -5.90 5.45 -8.71
CA GLU A 66 -5.04 4.92 -9.76
C GLU A 66 -5.50 3.54 -10.25
N ALA A 67 -5.95 2.68 -9.35
CA ALA A 67 -6.51 1.38 -9.71
C ALA A 67 -7.74 1.53 -10.60
N VAL A 68 -8.68 2.40 -10.21
CA VAL A 68 -9.90 2.68 -10.98
C VAL A 68 -9.55 3.27 -12.36
N ALA A 69 -8.63 4.24 -12.41
CA ALA A 69 -8.16 4.83 -13.66
C ALA A 69 -7.49 3.80 -14.58
N GLY A 70 -6.80 2.81 -14.00
CA GLY A 70 -6.20 1.68 -14.72
C GLY A 70 -7.16 0.55 -15.09
N GLY A 71 -8.46 0.67 -14.78
CA GLY A 71 -9.47 -0.36 -15.05
C GLY A 71 -9.46 -1.54 -14.07
N TYR A 72 -8.78 -1.40 -12.92
CA TYR A 72 -8.76 -2.40 -11.87
C TYR A 72 -9.93 -2.20 -10.90
N SER A 73 -10.46 -3.31 -10.40
CA SER A 73 -11.54 -3.31 -9.40
C SER A 73 -11.03 -2.93 -8.01
N ARG A 74 -11.86 -2.21 -7.24
CA ARG A 74 -11.64 -1.96 -5.81
C ARG A 74 -11.41 -3.26 -5.04
N PRO A 75 -10.43 -3.33 -4.12
CA PRO A 75 -10.21 -4.50 -3.31
C PRO A 75 -11.34 -4.76 -2.33
N GLN A 76 -11.51 -6.01 -1.93
CA GLN A 76 -12.40 -6.39 -0.83
C GLN A 76 -11.69 -6.34 0.52
N ARG A 77 -10.38 -6.64 0.54
CA ARG A 77 -9.56 -6.68 1.75
C ARG A 77 -8.15 -6.22 1.46
N LEU A 78 -7.48 -5.71 2.50
CA LEU A 78 -6.06 -5.40 2.51
C LEU A 78 -5.32 -6.42 3.37
N ARG A 79 -4.29 -7.06 2.79
CA ARG A 79 -3.41 -8.00 3.48
C ARG A 79 -2.08 -7.32 3.76
N CYS A 80 -1.76 -7.15 5.03
CA CYS A 80 -0.48 -6.59 5.45
C CYS A 80 0.55 -7.70 5.70
N TRP A 81 1.73 -7.56 5.09
CA TRP A 81 2.82 -8.54 5.22
C TRP A 81 3.61 -8.38 6.53
N ARG A 82 3.62 -7.17 7.09
CA ARG A 82 4.38 -6.83 8.30
C ARG A 82 3.45 -6.87 9.50
N GLN A 83 3.63 -7.85 10.39
CA GLN A 83 2.83 -7.94 11.62
C GLN A 83 2.87 -6.65 12.45
N ALA A 84 4.04 -5.99 12.54
CA ALA A 84 4.21 -4.73 13.26
C ALA A 84 3.36 -3.57 12.70
N MET A 85 2.89 -3.68 11.45
CA MET A 85 2.15 -2.62 10.76
C MET A 85 0.63 -2.85 10.77
N ILE A 86 0.14 -4.01 11.24
CA ILE A 86 -1.28 -4.37 11.21
C ILE A 86 -2.16 -3.29 11.83
N ALA A 87 -1.85 -2.84 13.05
CA ALA A 87 -2.66 -1.85 13.74
C ALA A 87 -2.73 -0.50 13.00
N MET A 88 -1.62 -0.11 12.37
CA MET A 88 -1.57 1.15 11.60
C MET A 88 -2.32 1.03 10.27
N VAL A 89 -2.20 -0.12 9.59
CA VAL A 89 -2.95 -0.42 8.37
C VAL A 89 -4.45 -0.43 8.65
N GLN A 90 -4.90 -1.12 9.70
CA GLN A 90 -6.31 -1.16 10.09
C GLN A 90 -6.87 0.25 10.32
N ARG A 91 -6.15 1.08 11.09
CA ARG A 91 -6.56 2.47 11.34
C ARG A 91 -6.63 3.31 10.06
N ALA A 92 -5.70 3.10 9.14
CA ALA A 92 -5.65 3.81 7.87
C ALA A 92 -6.75 3.37 6.89
N SER A 93 -7.13 2.08 6.92
CA SER A 93 -8.07 1.49 5.97
C SER A 93 -9.53 1.52 6.42
N GLU A 94 -9.79 1.74 7.71
CA GLU A 94 -11.15 1.80 8.27
C GLU A 94 -12.03 2.89 7.64
N PRO A 95 -11.59 4.15 7.44
CA PRO A 95 -12.38 5.17 6.74
C PRO A 95 -12.67 4.79 5.28
N LEU A 96 -11.83 3.93 4.70
CA LEU A 96 -11.96 3.45 3.33
C LEU A 96 -12.84 2.19 3.23
N GLY A 97 -13.37 1.68 4.35
CA GLY A 97 -14.12 0.42 4.37
C GLY A 97 -13.28 -0.78 3.93
N LEU A 98 -11.98 -0.77 4.23
CA LEU A 98 -11.00 -1.81 3.87
C LEU A 98 -10.27 -2.40 5.08
N ALA A 99 -10.83 -2.24 6.29
CA ALA A 99 -10.27 -2.77 7.56
C ALA A 99 -10.43 -4.28 7.72
#